data_AF-A0A846BYP7-F1
#
_entry.id   AF-A0A846BYP7-F1
#
_cell.length_a   1.000
_cell.length_b   1.000
_cell.length_c   1.000
_cell.angle_alpha   90.00
_cell.angle_beta   90.00
_cell.angle_gamma   90.00
#
_symmetry.space_group_name_H-M   'P 1'
#
loop_
_entity.id
_entity.type
_entity.pdbx_description
1 polymer ?
#
loop_
_entity_poly.entity_id
_entity_poly.type
_entity_poly.pdbx_seq_one_letter_code
_entity_poly.pdbx_strand_id
1 'polypeptide(L)'
;MVAANLVAKDKEIDENNVFAIDDDLKLLKSAAIYGANASGKSNLTKALGFMKWFMINSSQETQSTEKIAVERFQLSTETEDQPSFFEIIFLLDGQQYRYGFEANTDKIVS
;
A
#
# COMPACT_ATOMS: atom_id res chain seq x y z
N MET A 1 10.95 0.96 -2.90
CA MET A 1 12.02 0.03 -2.49
C MET A 1 13.34 0.71 -2.74
N VAL A 2 14.22 0.74 -1.74
CA VAL A 2 15.59 1.23 -1.92
C VAL A 2 16.32 0.26 -2.84
N ALA A 3 17.02 0.78 -3.84
CA ALA A 3 17.83 -0.07 -4.71
C ALA A 3 18.97 -0.70 -3.90
N ALA A 4 19.10 -2.02 -3.96
CA ALA A 4 20.27 -2.69 -3.39
C ALA A 4 21.52 -2.36 -4.23
N ASN A 5 22.70 -2.37 -3.60
CA ASN A 5 23.99 -2.21 -4.29
C ASN A 5 24.37 -3.49 -5.07
N LEU A 6 23.52 -3.91 -6.00
CA LEU A 6 23.77 -4.99 -6.93
C LEU A 6 24.12 -4.38 -8.29
N VAL A 7 25.16 -4.91 -8.93
CA VAL A 7 25.58 -4.45 -10.26
C VAL A 7 25.04 -5.42 -11.30
N ALA A 8 24.20 -4.92 -12.20
CA ALA A 8 23.71 -5.72 -13.30
C ALA A 8 24.82 -6.00 -14.32
N LYS A 9 24.72 -7.14 -15.02
CA LYS A 9 25.63 -7.47 -16.12
C LYS A 9 25.54 -6.45 -17.25
N ASP A 10 24.33 -5.95 -17.50
CA ASP A 10 24.06 -4.85 -18.41
C ASP A 10 23.89 -3.56 -17.60
N LYS A 11 24.82 -2.62 -17.77
CA LYS A 11 24.88 -1.37 -16.99
C LYS A 11 23.69 -0.46 -17.25
N GLU A 12 23.06 -0.55 -18.43
CA GLU A 12 21.89 0.27 -18.73
C GLU A 12 20.73 -0.05 -17.77
N ILE A 13 20.67 -1.26 -17.22
CA ILE A 13 19.62 -1.65 -16.26
C ILE A 13 19.75 -0.89 -14.94
N ASP A 14 20.98 -0.74 -14.44
CA ASP A 14 21.26 -0.06 -13.16
C ASP A 14 20.91 1.43 -13.24
N GLU A 15 21.05 2.04 -14.42
CA GLU A 15 20.69 3.44 -14.66
C GLU A 15 19.19 3.61 -14.94
N ASN A 16 18.60 2.72 -15.75
CA ASN A 16 17.23 2.91 -16.24
C ASN A 16 16.15 2.36 -15.31
N ASN A 17 16.46 1.44 -14.38
CA ASN A 17 15.46 0.87 -13.45
C ASN A 17 15.34 1.64 -12.13
N VAL A 18 16.04 2.76 -11.98
CA VAL A 18 15.99 3.62 -10.79
C VAL A 18 15.55 5.03 -11.12
N PHE A 19 15.04 5.74 -10.13
CA PHE A 19 14.86 7.19 -10.14
C PHE A 19 15.44 7.78 -8.85
N ALA A 20 16.11 8.93 -8.98
CA ALA A 20 16.70 9.63 -7.84
C ALA A 20 15.65 10.53 -7.18
N ILE A 21 15.59 10.48 -5.85
CA ILE A 21 14.83 11.42 -5.03
C ILE A 21 15.70 12.62 -4.66
N ASP A 22 16.94 12.34 -4.26
CA ASP A 22 18.01 13.28 -3.97
C ASP A 22 19.36 12.62 -4.30
N ASP A 23 20.47 13.26 -3.92
CA ASP A 23 21.84 12.76 -4.19
C ASP A 23 22.15 11.43 -3.48
N ASP A 24 21.46 11.14 -2.38
CA ASP A 24 21.72 9.98 -1.51
C ASP A 24 20.70 8.85 -1.69
N LEU A 25 19.49 9.15 -2.18
CA LEU A 25 18.38 8.20 -2.27
C LEU A 25 17.94 7.92 -3.71
N LYS A 26 18.16 6.67 -4.15
CA LYS A 26 17.63 6.11 -5.40
C LYS A 26 16.61 5.00 -5.11
N LEU A 27 15.48 5.07 -5.80
CA LEU A 27 14.39 4.11 -5.67
C LEU A 27 14.22 3.30 -6.96
N LEU A 28 13.89 2.01 -6.80
CA LEU A 28 13.53 1.15 -7.93
C LEU A 28 12.18 1.56 -8.53
N LYS A 29 12.09 1.57 -9.86
CA LYS A 29 10.84 1.82 -10.60
C LYS A 29 9.87 0.64 -10.58
N SER A 30 10.39 -0.56 -10.31
CA SER A 30 9.63 -1.80 -10.34
C SER A 30 9.88 -2.66 -9.12
N ALA A 31 8.87 -3.46 -8.77
CA ALA A 31 8.86 -4.34 -7.62
C ALA A 31 8.08 -5.60 -7.99
N ALA A 32 8.60 -6.77 -7.62
CA ALA A 32 7.92 -8.04 -7.83
C ALA A 32 7.56 -8.67 -6.48
N ILE A 33 6.35 -9.22 -6.39
CA ILE A 33 5.84 -9.89 -5.18
C ILE A 33 5.59 -11.35 -5.52
N TYR A 34 6.39 -12.23 -4.92
CA TYR A 34 6.32 -13.68 -5.14
C TYR A 34 5.71 -14.40 -3.93
N GLY A 35 5.10 -15.55 -4.17
CA GLY A 35 4.51 -16.39 -3.13
C GLY A 35 3.68 -17.52 -3.71
N ALA A 36 3.39 -18.54 -2.91
CA ALA A 36 2.59 -19.70 -3.31
C ALA A 36 1.15 -19.32 -3.74
N ASN A 37 0.45 -20.22 -4.42
CA ASN A 37 -0.99 -20.02 -4.67
C ASN A 37 -1.73 -19.83 -3.34
N ALA A 38 -2.75 -18.97 -3.34
CA ALA A 38 -3.50 -18.56 -2.15
C ALA A 38 -2.69 -17.86 -1.03
N SER A 39 -1.43 -17.47 -1.27
CA SER A 39 -0.60 -16.76 -0.27
C SER A 39 -0.98 -15.29 0.00
N GLY A 40 -2.13 -14.82 -0.49
CA GLY A 40 -2.60 -13.44 -0.26
C GLY A 40 -2.09 -12.35 -1.22
N LYS A 41 -1.32 -12.68 -2.27
CA LYS A 41 -0.82 -11.69 -3.25
C LYS A 41 -1.93 -10.83 -3.86
N SER A 42 -3.02 -11.45 -4.31
CA SER A 42 -4.17 -10.72 -4.86
C SER A 42 -4.89 -9.89 -3.79
N ASN A 43 -4.90 -10.34 -2.54
CA ASN A 43 -5.50 -9.59 -1.43
C ASN A 43 -4.70 -8.32 -1.15
N LEU A 44 -3.36 -8.35 -1.22
CA LEU A 44 -2.53 -7.15 -1.10
C LEU A 44 -2.89 -6.10 -2.17
N THR A 45 -3.00 -6.50 -3.43
CA THR A 45 -3.40 -5.58 -4.51
C THR A 45 -4.81 -5.02 -4.31
N LYS A 46 -5.76 -5.86 -3.86
CA LYS A 46 -7.13 -5.42 -3.53
C LYS A 46 -7.14 -4.42 -2.37
N ALA A 47 -6.39 -4.69 -1.30
CA ALA A 47 -6.27 -3.81 -0.14
C ALA A 47 -5.71 -2.43 -0.51
N LEU A 48 -4.68 -2.39 -1.37
CA LEU A 48 -4.16 -1.12 -1.91
C LEU A 48 -5.20 -0.38 -2.76
N GLY A 49 -5.96 -1.10 -3.58
CA GLY A 49 -7.06 -0.55 -4.37
C GLY A 49 -8.16 0.07 -3.50
N PHE A 50 -8.59 -0.66 -2.47
CA PHE A 50 -9.54 -0.17 -1.46
C PHE A 50 -9.01 1.07 -0.76
N MET A 51 -7.77 1.02 -0.25
CA MET A 51 -7.16 2.15 0.47
C MET A 51 -7.16 3.43 -0.39
N LYS A 52 -6.72 3.32 -1.65
CA LYS A 52 -6.71 4.46 -2.58
C LYS A 52 -8.13 4.99 -2.83
N TRP A 53 -9.08 4.10 -3.13
CA TRP A 53 -10.46 4.50 -3.39
C TRP A 53 -11.08 5.19 -2.17
N PHE A 54 -10.89 4.60 -0.99
CA PHE A 54 -11.44 5.12 0.26
C PHE A 54 -10.86 6.48 0.62
N MET A 55 -9.54 6.65 0.49
CA MET A 55 -8.87 7.94 0.75
C MET A 55 -9.40 9.08 -0.14
N ILE A 56 -9.76 8.79 -1.39
CA ILE A 56 -10.21 9.81 -2.36
C ILE A 56 -11.71 10.09 -2.25
N ASN A 57 -12.53 9.05 -2.05
CA ASN A 57 -13.99 9.15 -2.23
C ASN A 57 -14.80 9.18 -0.92
N SER A 58 -14.21 8.80 0.22
CA SER A 58 -14.95 8.68 1.50
C SER A 58 -15.58 9.98 2.03
N SER A 59 -15.11 11.14 1.58
CA SER A 59 -15.68 12.43 1.99
C SER A 59 -16.80 12.94 1.07
N GLN A 60 -16.92 12.41 -0.14
CA GLN A 60 -17.84 12.93 -1.17
C GLN A 60 -18.90 11.92 -1.61
N GLU A 61 -18.54 10.63 -1.71
CA GLU A 61 -19.40 9.61 -2.30
C GLU A 61 -20.08 8.70 -1.27
N THR A 62 -19.64 8.71 -0.01
CA THR A 62 -20.23 7.89 1.05
C THR A 62 -21.03 8.72 2.04
N GLN A 63 -22.28 8.34 2.29
CA GLN A 63 -23.05 8.93 3.38
C GLN A 63 -22.58 8.37 4.73
N SER A 64 -22.67 9.17 5.80
CA SER A 64 -22.25 8.74 7.15
C SER A 64 -23.00 7.51 7.69
N THR A 65 -24.11 7.12 7.05
CA THR A 65 -24.91 5.95 7.39
C THR A 65 -24.59 4.71 6.54
N GLU A 66 -23.77 4.85 5.50
CA GLU A 66 -23.37 3.73 4.65
C GLU A 66 -22.24 2.92 5.28
N LYS A 67 -22.27 1.61 5.07
CA LYS A 67 -21.21 0.71 5.55
C LYS A 67 -19.93 0.92 4.77
N ILE A 68 -18.81 0.85 5.46
CA ILE A 68 -17.48 0.82 4.85
C ILE A 68 -17.26 -0.58 4.27
N ALA A 69 -16.98 -0.66 2.97
CA ALA A 69 -16.70 -1.92 2.26
C ALA A 69 -15.30 -2.49 2.55
N VAL A 70 -14.90 -2.49 3.82
CA VAL A 70 -13.63 -3.05 4.28
C VAL A 70 -13.75 -4.57 4.43
N GLU A 71 -12.82 -5.32 3.83
CA GLU A 71 -12.73 -6.77 3.99
C GLU A 71 -11.80 -7.12 5.15
N ARG A 72 -12.31 -7.84 6.15
CA ARG A 72 -11.52 -8.34 7.29
C ARG A 72 -10.68 -9.55 6.90
N PHE A 73 -9.61 -9.80 7.66
CA PHE A 73 -8.76 -10.97 7.47
C PHE A 73 -9.41 -12.24 8.06
N GLN A 74 -10.12 -12.98 7.21
CA GLN A 74 -10.92 -14.15 7.62
C GLN A 74 -10.11 -15.39 8.07
N LEU A 75 -8.79 -15.40 7.89
CA LEU A 75 -7.94 -16.54 8.23
C LEU A 75 -7.31 -16.45 9.63
N SER A 76 -7.74 -15.48 10.44
CA SER A 76 -7.28 -15.31 11.82
C SER A 76 -8.46 -15.06 12.74
N THR A 77 -8.66 -15.98 13.69
CA THR A 77 -9.65 -15.85 14.76
C THR A 77 -9.27 -14.77 15.76
N GLU A 78 -7.98 -14.40 15.86
CA GLU A 78 -7.51 -13.34 16.76
C GLU A 78 -7.92 -11.95 16.26
N THR A 79 -8.06 -11.78 14.94
CA THR A 79 -8.36 -10.49 14.32
C THR A 79 -9.78 -10.38 13.79
N GLU A 80 -10.64 -11.36 14.07
CA GLU A 80 -12.01 -11.44 13.52
C GLU A 80 -12.86 -10.20 13.86
N ASP A 81 -12.71 -9.70 15.09
CA ASP A 81 -13.40 -8.51 15.60
C ASP A 81 -12.53 -7.23 15.61
N GLN A 82 -11.31 -7.32 15.10
CA GLN A 82 -10.39 -6.17 15.04
C GLN A 82 -10.63 -5.34 13.77
N PRO A 83 -10.46 -4.00 13.82
CA PRO A 83 -10.49 -3.18 12.63
C PRO A 83 -9.34 -3.55 11.69
N SER A 84 -9.52 -3.30 10.39
CA SER A 84 -8.44 -3.41 9.42
C SER A 84 -7.64 -2.12 9.37
N PHE A 85 -6.32 -2.26 9.49
CA PHE A 85 -5.36 -1.16 9.45
C PHE A 85 -4.80 -1.01 8.04
N PHE A 86 -4.77 0.23 7.54
CA PHE A 86 -4.16 0.59 6.25
C PHE A 86 -3.18 1.73 6.46
N GLU A 87 -1.97 1.59 5.92
CA GLU A 87 -0.96 2.65 5.91
C GLU A 87 -0.21 2.68 4.58
N ILE A 88 0.03 3.89 4.08
CA ILE A 88 0.88 4.14 2.94
C ILE A 88 1.84 5.26 3.28
N ILE A 89 3.11 5.03 2.95
CA ILE A 89 4.16 6.03 3.00
C ILE A 89 4.57 6.30 1.56
N PHE A 90 4.48 7.56 1.15
CA PHE A 90 4.79 7.98 -0.22
C PHE A 90 5.53 9.31 -0.24
N LEU A 91 6.22 9.56 -1.35
CA LEU A 91 6.94 10.80 -1.61
C LEU A 91 6.11 11.66 -2.57
N LEU A 92 6.01 12.94 -2.26
CA LEU A 92 5.39 13.96 -3.11
C LEU A 92 6.20 15.24 -2.99
N ASP A 93 6.67 15.78 -4.12
CA ASP A 93 7.48 17.00 -4.21
C ASP A 93 8.70 17.01 -3.26
N GLY A 94 9.39 15.87 -3.15
CA GLY A 94 10.56 15.71 -2.28
C GLY A 94 10.24 15.53 -0.78
N GLN A 95 8.97 15.62 -0.38
CA GLN A 95 8.54 15.43 0.99
C GLN A 95 7.90 14.04 1.20
N GLN A 96 8.27 13.37 2.29
CA GLN A 96 7.65 12.11 2.69
C GLN A 96 6.36 12.36 3.47
N TYR A 97 5.30 11.67 3.06
CA TYR A 97 4.00 11.65 3.70
C TYR A 97 3.71 10.25 4.23
N ARG A 98 3.01 10.20 5.36
CA ARG A 98 2.42 8.98 5.91
C ARG A 98 0.94 9.24 6.10
N TYR A 99 0.13 8.36 5.53
CA TYR A 99 -1.32 8.37 5.71
C TYR A 99 -1.77 6.99 6.12
N GLY A 100 -2.62 6.92 7.14
CA GLY A 100 -3.19 5.65 7.59
C GLY A 100 -4.50 5.85 8.35
N PHE A 101 -5.26 4.78 8.44
CA PHE A 101 -6.51 4.72 9.18
C PHE A 101 -6.83 3.27 9.56
N GLU A 102 -7.68 3.12 10.57
CA GLU A 102 -8.30 1.86 10.96
C GLU A 102 -9.79 1.92 10.70
N ALA A 103 -10.34 0.90 10.04
CA ALA A 103 -11.77 0.85 9.78
C ALA A 103 -12.36 -0.52 10.09
N ASN A 104 -13.59 -0.50 10.60
CA ASN A 104 -14.48 -1.64 10.54
C ASN A 104 -15.62 -1.34 9.56
N THR A 105 -16.60 -2.24 9.46
CA THR A 105 -17.72 -2.12 8.52
C THR A 105 -18.63 -0.93 8.79
N ASP A 106 -18.55 -0.34 9.97
CA ASP A 106 -19.51 0.67 10.45
C ASP A 106 -18.87 2.06 10.60
N LYS A 107 -17.56 2.14 10.88
CA LYS A 107 -16.85 3.42 11.10
C LYS A 107 -15.34 3.32 10.95
N ILE A 108 -14.72 4.49 10.85
CA ILE A 108 -13.29 4.69 11.14
C ILE A 108 -13.09 4.66 12.66
N VAL A 109 -12.03 3.99 13.10
CA VAL A 109 -11.68 3.79 14.52
C VAL A 109 -10.53 4.72 14.93
N SER A 110 -9.50 4.83 14.09
CA SER A 110 -8.36 5.74 14.27
C SER A 110 -7.80 6.21 12.93
#